data_AF-A0A9E3A4W6-F1
#
_entry.id   AF-A0A9E3A4W6-F1
#
_cell.length_a   1.000
_cell.length_b   1.000
_cell.length_c   1.000
_cell.angle_alpha   90.00
_cell.angle_beta   90.00
_cell.angle_gamma   90.00
#
_symmetry.space_group_name_H-M   'P 1'
#
loop_
_entity.id
_entity.type
_entity.pdbx_description
1 polymer ?
#
loop_
_entity_poly.entity_id
_entity_poly.type
_entity_poly.pdbx_seq_one_letter_code
_entity_poly.pdbx_strand_id
1 'polypeptide(L)'
;LLIYLKPTLIGQEPADLLHYVRSNPAFPHEPTLDEFYSESQFEAYRLLGEHVIQQLSGPDWADKTQGLDDQARLGYFASRAHAHVWGQGMVPLDNELSKLLSRLNGQVTERCIKKL
;
A
#
# COMPACT_ATOMS: atom_id res chain seq x y z
N LEU A 1 -1.36 -12.18 -9.83
CA LEU A 1 -0.56 -10.99 -9.45
C LEU A 1 -0.23 -11.11 -7.98
N LEU A 2 1.03 -10.98 -7.59
CA LEU A 2 1.41 -10.88 -6.18
C LEU A 2 1.89 -9.46 -5.92
N ILE A 3 1.30 -8.79 -4.93
CA ILE A 3 1.71 -7.46 -4.50
C ILE A 3 2.41 -7.62 -3.16
N TYR A 4 3.69 -7.27 -3.11
CA TYR A 4 4.46 -7.25 -1.87
C TYR A 4 4.51 -5.82 -1.33
N LEU A 5 3.99 -5.62 -0.14
CA LEU A 5 4.04 -4.34 0.57
C LEU A 5 5.09 -4.46 1.67
N LYS A 6 6.11 -3.60 1.61
CA LYS A 6 7.11 -3.50 2.67
C LYS A 6 6.64 -2.48 3.71
N PRO A 7 6.26 -2.90 4.94
CA PRO A 7 5.90 -1.95 5.99
C PRO A 7 7.12 -1.07 6.30
N THR A 8 6.93 0.24 6.21
CA THR A 8 7.97 1.24 6.38
C THR A 8 7.40 2.39 7.18
N LEU A 9 8.20 2.94 8.09
CA LEU A 9 7.85 4.15 8.83
C LEU A 9 8.26 5.37 8.01
N ILE A 10 7.31 6.28 7.77
CA ILE A 10 7.45 7.52 7.02
C ILE A 10 7.24 8.78 7.90
N GLY A 11 6.94 8.60 9.19
CA GLY A 11 6.81 9.67 10.18
C GLY A 11 5.42 10.34 10.22
N GLN A 12 4.44 9.76 9.53
CA GLN A 12 3.04 10.23 9.49
C GLN A 12 2.07 9.22 10.13
N GLU A 13 2.61 8.31 10.94
CA GLU A 13 1.87 7.24 11.58
C GLU A 13 0.98 7.75 12.72
N PRO A 14 -0.06 6.97 13.10
CA PRO A 14 -0.88 7.29 14.27
C PRO A 14 -0.05 7.43 15.55
N ALA A 15 -0.48 8.31 16.46
CA ALA A 15 0.24 8.61 17.70
C ALA A 15 0.56 7.37 18.55
N ASP A 16 -0.37 6.41 18.60
CA ASP A 16 -0.19 5.16 19.34
C ASP A 16 0.94 4.32 18.77
N LEU A 17 1.05 4.26 17.43
CA LEU A 17 2.13 3.57 16.76
C LEU A 17 3.47 4.30 16.96
N LEU A 18 3.47 5.64 16.90
CA LEU A 18 4.66 6.43 17.19
C LEU A 18 5.14 6.26 18.65
N HIS A 19 4.22 6.08 19.60
CA HIS A 19 4.56 5.78 20.99
C HIS A 19 5.23 4.41 21.11
N TYR A 20 4.70 3.40 20.43
CA TYR A 20 5.31 2.07 20.37
C TYR A 20 6.72 2.10 19.77
N VAL A 21 6.89 2.80 18.63
CA VAL A 21 8.18 2.96 17.93
C VAL A 21 9.23 3.60 18.83
N ARG A 22 8.87 4.59 19.65
CA ARG A 22 9.80 5.23 20.59
C ARG A 22 10.34 4.27 21.65
N SER A 23 9.50 3.33 22.09
CA SER A 23 9.88 2.33 23.09
C SER A 23 10.58 1.12 22.46
N ASN A 24 10.43 0.90 21.15
CA ASN A 24 10.93 -0.27 20.42
C ASN A 24 11.67 0.17 19.14
N PRO A 25 12.93 0.65 19.25
CA PRO A 25 13.67 1.23 18.12
C PRO A 25 14.04 0.23 17.01
N ALA A 26 13.95 -1.08 17.28
CA ALA A 26 14.16 -2.12 16.28
C ALA A 26 12.93 -2.34 15.37
N PHE A 27 11.75 -1.85 15.77
CA PHE A 27 10.54 -1.91 14.94
C PHE A 27 10.67 -1.02 13.69
N PRO A 28 10.18 -1.45 12.51
CA PRO A 28 9.49 -2.71 12.20
C PRO A 28 10.43 -3.85 11.76
N HIS A 29 11.74 -3.70 11.93
CA HIS A 29 12.80 -4.63 11.48
C HIS A 29 13.39 -5.45 12.64
N GLU A 30 12.53 -5.94 13.52
CA GLU A 30 12.96 -6.71 14.68
C GLU A 30 13.57 -8.06 14.25
N PRO A 31 14.57 -8.57 14.99
CA PRO A 31 15.20 -9.84 14.67
C PRO A 31 14.18 -10.98 14.71
N THR A 32 14.11 -11.74 13.62
CA THR A 32 13.21 -12.89 13.44
C THR A 32 13.55 -14.11 14.32
N LEU A 33 14.53 -13.98 15.22
CA LEU A 33 14.90 -15.01 16.18
C LEU A 33 13.95 -15.06 17.39
N ASP A 34 13.09 -14.06 17.55
CA ASP A 34 12.05 -14.05 18.58
C ASP A 34 10.73 -14.59 18.02
N GLU A 35 10.37 -15.81 18.40
CA GLU A 35 9.17 -16.50 17.90
C GLU A 35 7.89 -16.11 18.67
N PHE A 36 8.02 -15.33 19.76
CA PHE A 36 6.90 -14.96 20.61
C PHE A 36 6.62 -13.46 20.53
N TYR A 37 5.58 -13.12 19.76
CA TYR A 37 5.10 -11.75 19.72
C TYR A 37 4.34 -11.41 21.00
N SER A 38 4.68 -10.28 21.62
CA SER A 38 3.81 -9.68 22.64
C SER A 38 2.55 -9.11 22.00
N GLU A 39 1.47 -8.95 22.77
CA GLU A 39 0.22 -8.36 22.28
C GLU A 39 0.43 -6.95 21.70
N SER A 40 1.26 -6.13 22.37
CA SER A 40 1.60 -4.78 21.90
C SER A 40 2.38 -4.80 20.58
N GLN A 41 3.28 -5.76 20.39
CA GLN A 41 4.04 -5.92 19.15
C GLN A 41 3.14 -6.37 18.00
N PHE A 42 2.26 -7.32 18.24
CA PHE A 42 1.26 -7.75 17.25
C PHE A 42 0.37 -6.58 16.82
N GLU A 43 -0.16 -5.82 17.79
CA GLU A 43 -1.01 -4.66 17.51
C GLU A 43 -0.26 -3.55 16.77
N ALA A 44 1.02 -3.31 17.07
CA ALA A 44 1.83 -2.34 16.35
C ALA A 44 1.99 -2.71 14.87
N TYR A 45 2.23 -3.99 14.54
CA TYR A 45 2.26 -4.46 13.15
C TYR A 45 0.89 -4.36 12.47
N ARG A 46 -0.20 -4.68 13.18
CA ARG A 46 -1.57 -4.55 12.66
C ARG A 46 -1.88 -3.10 12.31
N LEU A 47 -1.59 -2.16 13.22
CA LEU A 47 -1.80 -0.73 13.03
C LEU A 47 -0.94 -0.17 11.89
N LEU A 48 0.33 -0.58 11.79
CA LEU A 48 1.19 -0.16 10.69
C LEU A 48 0.66 -0.66 9.34
N GLY A 49 0.26 -1.93 9.27
CA GLY A 49 -0.32 -2.51 8.05
C GLY A 49 -1.61 -1.80 7.63
N GLU A 50 -2.51 -1.57 8.59
CA GLU A 50 -3.75 -0.82 8.38
C GLU A 50 -3.47 0.60 7.86
N HIS A 51 -2.55 1.32 8.51
CA HIS A 51 -2.17 2.68 8.10
C HIS A 51 -1.65 2.71 6.66
N VAL A 52 -0.73 1.80 6.30
CA VAL A 52 -0.19 1.70 4.93
C VAL A 52 -1.30 1.42 3.92
N ILE A 53 -2.20 0.47 4.19
CA ILE A 53 -3.30 0.14 3.28
C ILE A 53 -4.27 1.31 3.12
N GLN A 54 -4.58 2.04 4.20
CA GLN A 54 -5.44 3.22 4.15
C GLN A 54 -4.82 4.34 3.30
N GLN A 55 -3.51 4.59 3.43
CA GLN A 55 -2.79 5.57 2.62
C GLN A 55 -2.80 5.22 1.13
N LEU A 56 -2.61 3.93 0.79
CA LEU A 56 -2.57 3.48 -0.61
C LEU A 56 -3.96 3.39 -1.24
N SER A 57 -4.97 2.94 -0.49
CA SER A 57 -6.33 2.75 -1.01
C SER A 57 -7.09 4.08 -1.10
N GLY A 58 -6.89 4.97 -0.13
CA GLY A 58 -7.58 6.25 0.04
C GLY A 58 -9.09 6.13 0.30
N PRO A 59 -9.78 7.26 0.53
CA PRO A 59 -11.13 7.28 1.13
C PRO A 59 -12.27 6.83 0.19
N ASP A 60 -12.06 6.95 -1.12
CA ASP A 60 -13.03 6.62 -2.18
C ASP A 60 -12.88 5.18 -2.71
N TRP A 61 -12.06 4.34 -2.06
CA TRP A 61 -11.83 2.96 -2.48
C TRP A 61 -13.13 2.17 -2.68
N ALA A 62 -14.07 2.26 -1.73
CA ALA A 62 -15.33 1.53 -1.79
C ALA A 62 -16.15 1.90 -3.03
N ASP A 63 -16.26 3.20 -3.31
CA ASP A 63 -17.03 3.72 -4.45
C ASP A 63 -16.38 3.36 -5.79
N LYS A 64 -15.05 3.46 -5.86
CA LYS A 64 -14.29 3.22 -7.10
C LYS A 64 -14.10 1.75 -7.43
N THR A 65 -14.22 0.86 -6.45
CA THR A 65 -14.07 -0.59 -6.64
C THR A 65 -15.37 -1.37 -6.67
N GLN A 66 -16.51 -0.68 -6.51
CA GLN A 66 -17.82 -1.31 -6.53
C GLN A 66 -18.08 -2.00 -7.88
N GLY A 67 -18.40 -3.30 -7.82
CA GLY A 67 -18.72 -4.09 -9.02
C GLY A 67 -17.53 -4.47 -9.89
N LEU A 68 -16.30 -4.11 -9.50
CA LEU A 68 -15.09 -4.58 -10.16
C LEU A 68 -14.80 -6.03 -9.76
N ASP A 69 -14.34 -6.83 -10.71
CA ASP A 69 -13.74 -8.13 -10.40
C ASP A 69 -12.41 -7.97 -9.65
N ASP A 70 -11.92 -9.06 -9.06
CA ASP A 70 -10.70 -9.03 -8.25
C ASP A 70 -9.47 -8.54 -9.02
N GLN A 71 -9.37 -8.83 -10.32
CA GLN A 71 -8.25 -8.42 -11.15
C GLN A 71 -8.27 -6.89 -11.38
N ALA A 72 -9.43 -6.33 -11.66
CA ALA A 72 -9.64 -4.89 -11.82
C ALA A 72 -9.42 -4.14 -10.50
N ARG A 73 -9.86 -4.70 -9.35
CA ARG A 73 -9.59 -4.14 -8.02
C ARG A 73 -8.10 -4.09 -7.72
N LEU A 74 -7.37 -5.16 -8.02
CA LEU A 74 -5.92 -5.21 -7.86
C LEU A 74 -5.19 -4.24 -8.80
N GLY A 75 -5.65 -4.09 -10.04
CA GLY A 75 -5.11 -3.10 -10.98
C GLY A 75 -5.32 -1.65 -10.53
N TYR A 76 -6.50 -1.35 -9.98
CA TYR A 76 -6.82 -0.06 -9.39
C TYR A 76 -5.92 0.23 -8.17
N PHE A 77 -5.79 -0.74 -7.26
CA PHE A 77 -4.90 -0.64 -6.11
C PHE A 77 -3.44 -0.40 -6.53
N ALA A 78 -2.91 -1.19 -7.46
CA ALA A 78 -1.55 -1.05 -7.95
C ALA A 78 -1.30 0.33 -8.57
N SER A 79 -2.25 0.85 -9.33
CA SER A 79 -2.18 2.18 -9.94
C SER A 79 -2.13 3.29 -8.89
N ARG A 80 -2.97 3.19 -7.85
CA ARG A 80 -2.95 4.14 -6.73
C ARG A 80 -1.69 4.06 -5.91
N ALA A 81 -1.28 2.85 -5.52
CA ALA A 81 -0.06 2.65 -4.77
C ALA A 81 1.14 3.21 -5.53
N HIS A 82 1.19 3.01 -6.85
CA HIS A 82 2.20 3.61 -7.70
C HIS A 82 2.13 5.15 -7.69
N ALA A 83 0.94 5.74 -7.85
CA ALA A 83 0.79 7.20 -7.78
C ALA A 83 1.18 7.77 -6.41
N HIS A 84 0.89 7.07 -5.31
CA HIS A 84 1.25 7.48 -3.95
C HIS A 84 2.77 7.44 -3.74
N VAL A 85 3.46 6.41 -4.23
CA VAL A 85 4.92 6.25 -4.08
C VAL A 85 5.71 7.17 -5.02
N TRP A 86 5.28 7.31 -6.28
CA TRP A 86 6.04 8.00 -7.33
C TRP A 86 5.48 9.39 -7.71
N GLY A 87 4.36 9.82 -7.10
CA GLY A 87 3.71 11.10 -7.34
C GLY A 87 4.51 12.36 -6.98
N GLN A 88 5.75 12.21 -6.48
CA GLN A 88 6.70 13.30 -6.21
C GLN A 88 7.90 13.36 -7.18
N GLY A 89 7.73 12.89 -8.42
CA GLY A 89 8.69 13.17 -9.50
C GLY A 89 9.82 12.14 -9.69
N MET A 90 9.67 10.94 -9.12
CA MET A 90 10.58 9.83 -9.37
C MET A 90 9.92 8.85 -10.36
N VAL A 91 10.66 8.33 -11.33
CA VAL A 91 10.19 7.29 -12.28
C VAL A 91 10.78 5.94 -11.83
N PRO A 92 10.03 4.82 -11.83
CA PRO A 92 10.56 3.51 -11.46
C PRO A 92 11.73 3.11 -12.37
N LEU A 93 12.77 2.48 -11.79
CA LEU A 93 13.96 2.05 -12.53
C LEU A 93 13.67 0.87 -13.49
N ASP A 94 12.54 0.20 -13.34
CA ASP A 94 12.13 -0.95 -14.12
C ASP A 94 10.79 -0.75 -14.84
N ASN A 95 10.81 -1.04 -16.12
CA ASN A 95 9.68 -0.93 -17.05
C ASN A 95 8.56 -1.97 -16.76
N GLU A 96 8.63 -2.69 -15.64
CA GLU A 96 7.79 -3.85 -15.32
C GLU A 96 6.42 -3.45 -14.78
N LEU A 97 6.31 -2.39 -13.97
CA LEU A 97 5.01 -1.90 -13.52
C LEU A 97 4.19 -1.33 -14.67
N SER A 98 4.82 -0.60 -15.60
CA SER A 98 4.16 -0.12 -16.82
C SER A 98 3.64 -1.27 -17.70
N LYS A 99 4.42 -2.35 -17.84
CA LYS A 99 4.01 -3.58 -18.55
C LYS A 99 2.92 -4.35 -17.80
N LEU A 100 2.95 -4.34 -16.47
CA LEU A 100 1.99 -5.04 -15.65
C LEU A 100 0.64 -4.31 -15.64
N LEU A 101 0.66 -2.98 -15.53
CA LEU A 101 -0.51 -2.12 -15.68
C LEU A 101 -1.10 -2.21 -17.10
N SER A 102 -0.29 -2.31 -18.15
CA SER A 102 -0.81 -2.50 -19.52
C SER A 102 -1.45 -3.89 -19.72
N ARG A 103 -0.91 -4.94 -19.05
CA ARG A 103 -1.50 -6.28 -19.04
C ARG A 103 -2.80 -6.36 -18.23
N LEU A 104 -2.92 -5.58 -17.15
CA LEU A 104 -4.14 -5.49 -16.33
C LEU A 104 -5.21 -4.61 -17.01
N ASN A 105 -4.82 -3.52 -17.67
CA ASN A 105 -5.73 -2.64 -18.43
C ASN A 105 -6.29 -3.30 -19.70
N GLY A 106 -5.77 -4.47 -20.11
CA GLY A 106 -6.36 -5.28 -21.19
C GLY A 106 -7.78 -5.80 -20.91
N GLN A 107 -8.29 -5.65 -19.69
CA GLN A 107 -9.66 -6.03 -19.30
C GLN A 107 -10.47 -4.90 -18.65
N VAL A 108 -9.89 -3.71 -18.46
CA VAL A 108 -10.62 -2.52 -17.98
C VAL A 108 -10.52 -1.45 -19.07
N THR A 109 -11.26 -1.69 -20.16
CA THR A 109 -11.43 -0.75 -21.26
C THR A 109 -12.07 0.54 -20.77
N GLU A 110 -11.36 1.64 -21.01
CA GLU A 110 -11.92 2.92 -21.48
C GLU A 110 -13.14 3.47 -20.74
N ARG A 111 -12.94 4.05 -19.55
CA ARG A 111 -13.88 5.07 -19.03
C ARG A 111 -13.19 6.12 -18.17
N CYS A 112 -12.30 6.89 -18.78
CA CYS A 112 -12.05 8.28 -18.41
C CYS A 112 -11.57 9.04 -19.65
N ILE A 113 -12.48 9.23 -20.60
CA ILE A 113 -12.32 10.23 -21.65
C ILE A 113 -13.09 11.49 -21.25
N LYS A 114 -12.29 12.56 -21.06
CA LYS A 114 -12.49 13.99 -21.40
C LYS A 114 -12.64 15.03 -20.27
N LYS A 115 -11.66 15.96 -20.35
CA LYS A 115 -11.72 17.42 -20.27
C LYS A 115 -12.06 18.04 -18.91
N LEU A 116 -11.07 18.72 -18.32
CA LEU A 116 -10.77 20.13 -18.61
C LEU A 116 -9.26 20.36 -18.55
#